data_AF-A0A969LQA0-F1
#
_entry.id   AF-A0A969LQA0-F1
#
_cell.length_a   1.000
_cell.length_b   1.000
_cell.length_c   1.000
_cell.angle_alpha   90.00
_cell.angle_beta   90.00
_cell.angle_gamma   90.00
#
_symmetry.space_group_name_H-M   'P 1'
#
loop_
_entity.id
_entity.type
_entity.pdbx_description
1 polymer ?
#
loop_
_entity_poly.entity_id
_entity_poly.type
_entity_poly.pdbx_seq_one_letter_code
_entity_poly.pdbx_strand_id
1 'polypeptide(L)' 'ASDTIETPEQVADVAAAAMKHVPKERIQLCTNCGMAPMRRDIAYAKLAALAQGAALARRKYA' A
#
# COMPACT_ATOMS: atom_id res chain seq x y z
N ALA A 1 0.85 -14.02 -7.52
CA ALA A 1 1.85 -12.99 -7.19
C ALA A 1 2.22 -12.25 -8.48
N SER A 2 2.39 -10.93 -8.45
CA SER A 2 2.77 -10.12 -9.62
C SER A 2 4.03 -9.32 -9.32
N ASP A 3 4.90 -9.20 -10.32
CA ASP A 3 6.15 -8.44 -10.24
C ASP A 3 5.95 -6.93 -10.46
N THR A 4 4.75 -6.49 -10.85
CA THR A 4 4.42 -5.06 -11.01
C THR A 4 4.47 -4.34 -9.67
N ILE A 5 5.35 -3.35 -9.52
CA ILE A 5 5.45 -2.52 -8.32
C ILE A 5 4.44 -1.37 -8.43
N GLU A 6 3.53 -1.26 -7.47
CA GLU A 6 2.59 -0.12 -7.38
C GLU A 6 3.34 1.16 -7.04
N THR A 7 2.87 2.30 -7.55
CA THR A 7 3.39 3.61 -7.12
C THR A 7 2.81 3.98 -5.74
N PRO A 8 3.46 4.90 -5.00
CA PRO A 8 2.90 5.44 -3.76
C PRO A 8 1.50 6.04 -3.93
N GLU A 9 1.21 6.65 -5.08
CA GLU A 9 -0.11 7.20 -5.41
C GLU A 9 -1.15 6.09 -5.54
N GLN A 10 -0.84 5.01 -6.27
CA GLN A 10 -1.74 3.86 -6.39
C GLN A 10 -2.06 3.25 -5.03
N VAL A 11 -1.05 3.10 -4.16
CA VAL A 11 -1.26 2.63 -2.77
C VAL A 11 -2.17 3.59 -1.99
N ALA A 12 -1.99 4.90 -2.13
CA ALA A 12 -2.84 5.89 -1.46
C ALA A 12 -4.28 5.88 -2.00
N ASP A 13 -4.48 5.61 -3.29
CA ASP A 13 -5.80 5.47 -3.90
C ASP A 13 -6.55 4.25 -3.36
N VAL A 14 -5.85 3.16 -3.06
CA VAL A 14 -6.44 2.00 -2.35
C VAL A 14 -6.95 2.41 -0.97
N ALA A 15 -6.17 3.21 -0.22
CA ALA A 15 -6.62 3.73 1.07
C ALA A 15 -7.89 4.59 0.92
N ALA A 16 -7.90 5.48 -0.07
CA ALA A 16 -9.05 6.33 -0.36
C ALA A 16 -10.31 5.52 -0.73
N ALA A 17 -10.14 4.42 -1.46
CA ALA A 17 -11.24 3.50 -1.76
C ALA A 17 -11.78 2.83 -0.48
N ALA A 18 -10.91 2.36 0.41
CA ALA A 18 -11.32 1.74 1.67
C ALA A 18 -12.04 2.74 2.62
N MET A 19 -11.62 4.01 2.63
CA MET A 19 -12.25 5.06 3.44
C MET A 19 -13.73 5.33 3.09
N LYS A 20 -14.20 4.89 1.92
CA LYS A 20 -15.64 4.95 1.56
C LYS A 20 -16.51 4.02 2.41
N HIS A 21 -15.89 3.04 3.07
CA HIS A 21 -16.59 1.97 3.77
C HIS A 21 -16.26 1.89 5.26
N VAL A 22 -15.07 2.31 5.67
CA VAL A 22 -14.62 2.27 7.07
C VAL A 22 -13.89 3.57 7.47
N PRO A 23 -14.00 4.01 8.74
CA PRO A 23 -13.26 5.18 9.22
C PRO A 23 -11.75 5.01 9.05
N LYS A 24 -11.05 6.10 8.71
CA LYS A 24 -9.60 6.09 8.40
C LYS A 24 -8.75 5.56 9.56
N GLU A 25 -9.19 5.76 10.80
CA GLU A 25 -8.51 5.31 12.02
C GLU A 25 -8.53 3.78 12.17
N ARG A 26 -9.39 3.09 11.41
CA ARG A 26 -9.52 1.62 11.40
C ARG A 26 -8.84 0.96 10.21
N ILE A 27 -8.16 1.72 9.35
CA ILE A 27 -7.51 1.19 8.14
C ILE A 27 -6.02 0.94 8.42
N GLN A 28 -5.57 -0.28 8.13
CA GLN A 28 -4.16 -0.65 8.12
C GLN A 28 -3.81 -1.16 6.73
N LEU A 29 -2.90 -0.47 6.04
CA LEU A 29 -2.42 -0.91 4.74
C LEU A 29 -1.37 -2.01 4.92
N CYS A 30 -1.55 -3.09 4.17
CA CYS A 30 -0.65 -4.24 4.15
C CYS A 30 -0.52 -4.79 2.73
N THR A 31 0.32 -5.79 2.55
CA THR A 31 0.34 -6.58 1.31
C THR A 31 -0.87 -7.51 1.27
N ASN A 32 -1.36 -7.81 0.07
CA ASN A 32 -2.50 -8.73 -0.11
C ASN A 32 -2.25 -10.15 0.43
N CYS A 33 -1.01 -10.62 0.37
CA CYS A 33 -0.56 -11.93 0.86
C CYS A 33 0.93 -11.86 1.21
N GLY A 34 1.52 -13.02 1.53
CA GLY A 34 2.95 -13.16 1.74
C GLY A 34 3.74 -12.99 0.44
N MET A 35 5.00 -12.58 0.60
CA MET A 35 5.92 -12.28 -0.51
C MET A 35 7.00 -13.36 -0.72
N ALA A 36 6.90 -14.50 -0.01
CA ALA A 36 7.84 -15.62 -0.11
C ALA A 36 8.15 -16.09 -1.55
N PRO A 37 7.20 -16.15 -2.50
CA PRO A 37 7.50 -16.58 -3.88
C PRO A 37 8.09 -15.48 -4.77
N MET A 38 8.24 -14.23 -4.29
CA MET A 38 8.73 -13.11 -5.09
C MET A 38 10.24 -12.99 -5.02
N ARG A 39 10.84 -12.43 -6.08
CA ARG A 39 12.24 -11.97 -5.99
C ARG A 39 12.38 -10.91 -4.90
N ARG A 40 13.51 -10.96 -4.20
CA ARG A 40 13.78 -10.10 -3.04
C ARG A 40 13.71 -8.60 -3.40
N ASP A 41 14.31 -8.19 -4.50
CA ASP A 41 14.31 -6.80 -4.97
C ASP A 41 12.90 -6.27 -5.23
N ILE A 42 12.06 -7.06 -5.91
CA ILE A 42 10.65 -6.74 -6.14
C ILE A 42 9.89 -6.64 -4.82
N ALA A 43 10.15 -7.56 -3.89
CA ALA A 43 9.48 -7.55 -2.60
C ALA A 43 9.81 -6.28 -1.79
N TYR A 44 11.09 -5.91 -1.72
CA TYR A 44 11.52 -4.67 -1.05
C TYR A 44 10.96 -3.41 -1.73
N ALA A 45 10.92 -3.37 -3.06
CA ALA A 45 10.38 -2.22 -3.79
C ALA A 45 8.89 -2.00 -3.50
N LYS A 46 8.09 -3.08 -3.47
CA LYS A 46 6.68 -3.03 -3.08
C LYS A 46 6.47 -2.60 -1.63
N LEU A 47 7.30 -3.08 -0.70
CA LEU A 47 7.25 -2.64 0.71
C LEU A 47 7.62 -1.16 0.87
N ALA A 48 8.60 -0.68 0.10
CA ALA A 48 8.96 0.73 0.08
C ALA A 48 7.81 1.59 -0.46
N ALA A 49 7.19 1.18 -1.58
CA ALA A 49 6.02 1.85 -2.14
C ALA A 49 4.82 1.85 -1.16
N LEU A 50 4.58 0.74 -0.47
CA LEU A 50 3.55 0.63 0.57
C LEU A 50 3.77 1.66 1.69
N ALA A 51 5.00 1.75 2.22
CA ALA A 51 5.34 2.70 3.28
C ALA A 51 5.19 4.16 2.83
N GLN A 52 5.65 4.48 1.61
CA GLN A 52 5.53 5.82 1.02
C GLN A 52 4.07 6.19 0.75
N GLY A 53 3.28 5.27 0.20
CA GLY A 53 1.85 5.45 -0.06
C GLY A 53 1.05 5.61 1.23
N ALA A 54 1.35 4.84 2.27
CA ALA A 54 0.73 5.02 3.59
C ALA A 54 1.04 6.40 4.20
N ALA A 55 2.28 6.87 4.07
CA ALA A 55 2.65 8.22 4.51
C ALA A 55 1.96 9.31 3.67
N LEU A 56 1.82 9.09 2.36
CA LEU A 56 1.10 10.00 1.47
C LEU A 56 -0.39 10.08 1.82
N ALA A 57 -1.05 8.94 2.05
CA ALA A 57 -2.45 8.89 2.46
C ALA A 57 -2.68 9.64 3.79
N ARG A 58 -1.79 9.47 4.77
CA ARG A 58 -1.84 10.24 6.03
C ARG A 58 -1.75 11.75 5.83
N ARG A 59 -0.92 12.22 4.90
CA ARG A 59 -0.83 13.66 4.58
C ARG A 59 -2.07 14.17 3.84
N LYS A 60 -2.63 13.38 2.92
CA LYS A 60 -3.80 13.76 2.11
C LYS A 60 -5.10 13.80 2.91
N TYR A 61 -5.25 12.89 3.87
CA TYR A 61 -6.50 12.65 4.60
C TYR A 61 -6.36 12.85 6.11
N ALA A 62 -5.41 13.70 6.53
CA ALA A 62 -5.19 14.08 7.94
C ALA A 62 -6.47 14.61 8.60
#